data_AF-A0A3D4YYF3-F1
#
_entry.id   AF-A0A3D4YYF3-F1
#
_cell.length_a   1.000
_cell.length_b   1.000
_cell.length_c   1.000
_cell.angle_alpha   90.00
_cell.angle_beta   90.00
_cell.angle_gamma   90.00
#
_symmetry.space_group_name_H-M   'P 1'
#
loop_
_entity.id
_entity.type
_entity.pdbx_description
1 polymer ?
#
loop_
_entity_poly.entity_id
_entity_poly.type
_entity_poly.pdbx_seq_one_letter_code
_entity_poly.pdbx_strand_id
1 'polypeptide(L)'
;MNQVPNIWVMDADGNQSKPLTHLKTKAMNTTFSQWSPDGTRITFSSDMNLTDPDPEATANPADNIWSIAADGSETNPVALTSLTTPDLNWSDFVIFSYSPDGTAIVFSSGRDLDPAVDGANTPPNNTQNIWIMDPNGNGEMPLTRLTEDQADNFVLYGND
;
A
#
# COMPACT_ATOMS: atom_id res chain seq x y z
N MET A 1 -4.43 18.82 -19.20
CA MET A 1 -4.84 17.41 -19.28
C MET A 1 -4.98 16.90 -17.85
N ASN A 2 -6.19 16.48 -17.46
CA ASN A 2 -6.50 15.92 -16.15
C ASN A 2 -6.35 14.40 -16.24
N GLN A 3 -5.16 13.85 -15.99
CA GLN A 3 -4.98 12.39 -15.97
C GLN A 3 -5.12 11.87 -14.54
N VAL A 4 -6.00 10.89 -14.35
CA VAL A 4 -6.07 10.10 -13.13
C VAL A 4 -4.98 9.02 -13.22
N PRO A 5 -4.05 8.95 -12.26
CA PRO A 5 -2.97 7.97 -12.30
C PRO A 5 -3.56 6.56 -12.18
N ASN A 6 -3.17 5.71 -13.10
CA ASN A 6 -3.56 4.30 -13.14
C ASN A 6 -2.29 3.44 -13.18
N ILE A 7 -2.40 2.21 -12.71
CA ILE A 7 -1.37 1.19 -12.85
C ILE A 7 -1.50 0.56 -14.24
N TRP A 8 -0.38 0.50 -14.95
CA TRP A 8 -0.25 -0.13 -16.25
C TRP A 8 0.87 -1.14 -16.20
N VAL A 9 0.73 -2.20 -17.00
CA VAL A 9 1.78 -3.17 -17.26
C VAL A 9 2.09 -3.18 -18.76
N MET A 10 3.35 -3.38 -19.10
CA MET A 10 3.83 -3.49 -20.47
C MET A 10 5.00 -4.46 -20.52
N ASP A 11 5.31 -4.96 -21.70
CA ASP A 11 6.52 -5.73 -21.95
C ASP A 11 7.77 -4.85 -21.75
N ALA A 12 8.90 -5.47 -21.41
CA ALA A 12 10.16 -4.76 -21.15
C ALA A 12 10.69 -4.00 -22.38
N ASP A 13 10.24 -4.35 -23.58
CA ASP A 13 10.54 -3.66 -24.83
C ASP A 13 9.62 -2.46 -25.11
N GLY A 14 8.63 -2.19 -24.24
CA GLY A 14 7.65 -1.13 -24.37
C GLY A 14 6.38 -1.51 -25.10
N ASN A 15 6.21 -2.76 -25.52
CA ASN A 15 5.01 -3.22 -26.22
C ASN A 15 3.92 -3.72 -25.27
N GLN A 16 2.74 -4.00 -25.82
CA GLN A 16 1.61 -4.64 -25.13
C GLN A 16 1.14 -3.93 -23.84
N SER A 17 1.23 -2.60 -23.80
CA SER A 17 0.74 -1.84 -22.65
C SER A 17 -0.75 -2.07 -22.41
N LYS A 18 -1.12 -2.47 -21.20
CA LYS A 18 -2.51 -2.60 -20.76
C LYS A 18 -2.71 -1.99 -19.36
N PRO A 19 -3.87 -1.34 -19.11
CA PRO A 19 -4.20 -0.86 -17.77
C PRO A 19 -4.57 -2.04 -16.87
N LEU A 20 -4.09 -2.02 -15.62
CA LEU A 20 -4.55 -2.90 -14.55
C LEU A 20 -5.62 -2.22 -13.69
N THR A 21 -5.55 -0.89 -13.55
CA THR A 21 -6.59 -0.09 -12.89
C THR A 21 -7.29 0.84 -13.88
N HIS A 22 -8.51 1.24 -13.55
CA HIS A 22 -9.39 2.01 -14.44
C HIS A 22 -10.02 3.24 -13.76
N LEU A 23 -9.31 3.87 -12.84
CA LEU A 23 -9.76 5.01 -12.04
C LEU A 23 -10.08 6.23 -12.92
N LYS A 24 -11.18 6.90 -12.59
CA LYS A 24 -11.73 8.05 -13.33
C LYS A 24 -11.92 9.30 -12.49
N THR A 25 -11.98 9.16 -11.17
CA THR A 25 -12.09 10.32 -10.26
C THR A 25 -10.71 10.88 -9.90
N LYS A 26 -10.56 12.21 -10.02
CA LYS A 26 -9.31 12.95 -9.73
C LYS A 26 -8.86 12.87 -8.27
N ALA A 27 -9.75 12.44 -7.37
CA ALA A 27 -9.46 12.36 -5.95
C ALA A 27 -8.61 11.13 -5.58
N MET A 28 -8.40 10.18 -6.50
CA MET A 28 -7.62 8.97 -6.21
C MET A 28 -6.22 9.02 -6.85
N ASN A 29 -5.22 8.61 -6.08
CA ASN A 29 -3.84 8.43 -6.49
C ASN A 29 -3.45 6.96 -6.51
N THR A 30 -2.61 6.56 -7.46
CA THR A 30 -1.92 5.26 -7.46
C THR A 30 -0.42 5.50 -7.59
N THR A 31 0.36 5.03 -6.62
CA THR A 31 1.80 5.34 -6.53
C THR A 31 2.61 4.14 -6.03
N PHE A 32 3.94 4.21 -6.19
CA PHE A 32 4.91 3.26 -5.61
C PHE A 32 4.70 1.78 -5.99
N SER A 33 4.38 1.49 -7.25
CA SER A 33 4.14 0.11 -7.67
C SER A 33 5.41 -0.76 -7.66
N GLN A 34 5.25 -2.03 -7.26
CA GLN A 34 6.30 -3.05 -7.27
C GLN A 34 5.73 -4.40 -7.70
N TRP A 35 6.55 -5.19 -8.39
CA TRP A 35 6.26 -6.59 -8.67
C TRP A 35 6.45 -7.45 -7.43
N SER A 36 5.60 -8.44 -7.25
CA SER A 36 5.90 -9.56 -6.37
C SER A 36 7.12 -10.35 -6.89
N PRO A 37 7.93 -10.99 -6.02
CA PRO A 37 9.12 -11.72 -6.43
C PRO A 37 8.85 -12.87 -7.43
N ASP A 38 7.66 -13.44 -7.37
CA ASP A 38 7.18 -14.48 -8.30
C ASP A 38 6.64 -13.92 -9.62
N GLY A 39 6.55 -12.59 -9.76
CA GLY A 39 6.05 -11.90 -10.95
C GLY A 39 4.54 -12.02 -11.18
N THR A 40 3.76 -12.54 -10.23
CA THR A 40 2.32 -12.79 -10.45
C THR A 40 1.43 -11.60 -10.08
N ARG A 41 1.90 -10.70 -9.22
CA ARG A 41 1.13 -9.56 -8.70
C ARG A 41 1.91 -8.25 -8.79
N ILE A 42 1.15 -7.16 -8.86
CA ILE A 42 1.62 -5.79 -8.66
C ILE A 42 1.02 -5.25 -7.38
N THR A 43 1.86 -4.80 -6.46
CA THR A 43 1.44 -4.05 -5.27
C THR A 43 1.67 -2.56 -5.46
N PHE A 44 0.80 -1.73 -4.91
CA PHE A 44 0.87 -0.27 -5.04
C PHE A 44 0.14 0.42 -3.88
N SER A 45 0.45 1.70 -3.65
CA SER A 45 -0.26 2.54 -2.68
C SER A 45 -1.42 3.26 -3.36
N SER A 46 -2.58 3.29 -2.71
CA SER A 46 -3.75 4.03 -3.21
C SER A 46 -4.79 4.32 -2.14
N ASP A 47 -5.49 5.44 -2.33
CA ASP A 47 -6.68 5.92 -1.62
C ASP A 47 -7.98 5.52 -2.35
N MET A 48 -7.98 4.42 -3.11
CA MET A 48 -9.19 3.81 -3.66
C MET A 48 -10.21 3.50 -2.56
N ASN A 49 -11.50 3.57 -2.90
CA ASN A 49 -12.56 3.24 -1.96
C ASN A 49 -12.50 1.76 -1.57
N LEU A 50 -12.41 1.47 -0.27
CA LEU A 50 -12.30 0.10 0.24
C LEU A 50 -13.57 -0.75 0.05
N THR A 51 -14.72 -0.11 -0.20
CA THR A 51 -16.03 -0.78 -0.23
C THR A 51 -16.78 -0.62 -1.54
N ASP A 52 -16.35 0.30 -2.40
CA ASP A 52 -16.99 0.60 -3.68
C ASP A 52 -15.98 0.45 -4.82
N PRO A 53 -16.09 -0.60 -5.65
CA PRO A 53 -15.19 -0.81 -6.78
C PRO A 53 -15.46 0.13 -7.96
N ASP A 54 -16.47 1.01 -7.89
CA ASP A 54 -16.74 1.98 -8.93
C ASP A 54 -15.49 2.88 -9.15
N PRO A 55 -14.93 2.94 -10.38
CA PRO A 55 -13.79 3.81 -10.68
C PRO A 55 -14.09 5.31 -10.51
N GLU A 56 -15.35 5.68 -10.33
CA GLU A 56 -15.82 7.04 -10.05
C GLU A 56 -16.16 7.27 -8.57
N ALA A 57 -16.02 6.25 -7.70
CA ALA A 57 -16.30 6.34 -6.27
C ALA A 57 -15.52 7.46 -5.57
N THR A 58 -16.01 7.86 -4.40
CA THR A 58 -15.29 8.81 -3.52
C THR A 58 -14.05 8.12 -2.94
N ALA A 59 -12.90 8.80 -2.98
CA ALA A 59 -11.64 8.30 -2.42
C ALA A 59 -11.77 7.99 -0.93
N ASN A 60 -11.02 6.98 -0.49
CA ASN A 60 -10.81 6.67 0.92
C ASN A 60 -9.98 7.80 1.55
N PRO A 61 -10.25 8.20 2.80
CA PRO A 61 -9.50 9.28 3.45
C PRO A 61 -8.05 8.91 3.82
N ALA A 62 -7.65 7.64 3.68
CA ALA A 62 -6.30 7.15 3.93
C ALA A 62 -5.75 6.36 2.73
N ASP A 63 -4.43 6.43 2.53
CA ASP A 63 -3.72 5.53 1.63
C ASP A 63 -3.70 4.12 2.22
N ASN A 64 -3.84 3.12 1.35
CA ASN A 64 -3.70 1.72 1.70
C ASN A 64 -2.77 1.02 0.69
N ILE A 65 -2.26 -0.13 1.08
CA ILE A 65 -1.52 -1.02 0.20
C ILE A 65 -2.53 -1.89 -0.54
N TRP A 66 -2.43 -1.93 -1.86
CA TRP A 66 -3.28 -2.71 -2.74
C TRP A 66 -2.45 -3.69 -3.55
N SER A 67 -3.08 -4.77 -4.01
CA SER A 67 -2.51 -5.77 -4.90
C SER A 67 -3.44 -6.06 -6.08
N ILE A 68 -2.87 -6.30 -7.25
CA ILE A 68 -3.62 -6.75 -8.43
C ILE A 68 -2.82 -7.78 -9.22
N ALA A 69 -3.49 -8.77 -9.81
CA ALA A 69 -2.88 -9.74 -10.72
C ALA A 69 -2.23 -9.03 -11.92
N ALA A 70 -0.95 -9.31 -12.16
CA ALA A 70 -0.17 -8.66 -13.21
C ALA A 70 -0.62 -9.08 -14.62
N ASP A 71 -1.27 -10.23 -14.75
CA ASP A 71 -1.83 -10.73 -16.00
C ASP A 71 -3.16 -10.04 -16.39
N GLY A 72 -3.73 -9.21 -15.51
CA GLY A 72 -5.01 -8.53 -15.73
C GLY A 72 -6.23 -9.44 -15.67
N SER A 73 -6.11 -10.63 -15.07
CA SER A 73 -7.24 -11.52 -14.81
C SER A 73 -8.19 -10.98 -13.73
N GLU A 74 -7.70 -10.11 -12.85
CA GLU A 74 -8.47 -9.41 -11.83
C GLU A 74 -9.05 -8.10 -12.38
N THR A 75 -10.36 -7.90 -12.19
CA THR A 75 -11.03 -6.65 -12.61
C THR A 75 -10.81 -5.51 -11.63
N ASN A 76 -10.68 -5.83 -10.34
CA ASN A 76 -10.50 -4.87 -9.26
C ASN A 76 -9.29 -5.27 -8.41
N PRO A 77 -8.45 -4.31 -7.98
CA PRO A 77 -7.43 -4.55 -6.97
C PRO A 77 -8.03 -5.00 -5.65
N VAL A 78 -7.22 -5.70 -4.85
CA VAL A 78 -7.54 -6.15 -3.50
C VAL A 78 -6.74 -5.33 -2.50
N ALA A 79 -7.39 -4.79 -1.48
CA ALA A 79 -6.72 -4.08 -0.41
C ALA A 79 -6.01 -5.07 0.52
N LEU A 80 -4.74 -4.83 0.80
CA LEU A 80 -3.95 -5.57 1.78
C LEU A 80 -3.99 -4.91 3.17
N THR A 81 -4.23 -3.60 3.21
CA THR A 81 -4.52 -2.83 4.43
C THR A 81 -5.88 -2.12 4.31
N SER A 82 -6.51 -1.78 5.44
CA SER A 82 -7.89 -1.27 5.46
C SER A 82 -8.10 -0.11 6.44
N LEU A 83 -7.23 0.89 6.38
CA LEU A 83 -7.33 2.10 7.19
C LEU A 83 -8.40 3.04 6.64
N THR A 84 -9.26 3.56 7.52
CA THR A 84 -10.35 4.49 7.17
C THR A 84 -10.31 5.79 7.95
N THR A 85 -9.46 5.91 8.97
CA THR A 85 -9.38 7.16 9.73
C THR A 85 -8.74 8.30 8.94
N PRO A 86 -9.40 9.48 8.87
CA PRO A 86 -8.79 10.69 8.34
C PRO A 86 -7.65 11.19 9.24
N ASP A 87 -6.77 12.02 8.68
CA ASP A 87 -5.61 12.63 9.35
C ASP A 87 -4.45 11.69 9.68
N LEU A 88 -4.51 10.48 9.14
CA LEU A 88 -3.38 9.64 8.82
C LEU A 88 -2.53 10.22 7.67
N ASN A 89 -2.43 11.55 7.55
CA ASN A 89 -1.66 12.20 6.50
C ASN A 89 -0.20 11.71 6.62
N TRP A 90 0.20 10.87 5.66
CA TRP A 90 1.50 10.20 5.55
C TRP A 90 1.63 8.89 6.36
N SER A 91 0.52 8.26 6.73
CA SER A 91 0.52 7.08 7.59
C SER A 91 1.03 5.82 6.93
N ASP A 92 0.96 5.65 5.60
CA ASP A 92 1.63 4.56 4.87
C ASP A 92 2.59 5.19 3.83
N PHE A 93 3.27 6.27 4.22
CA PHE A 93 4.17 6.99 3.30
C PHE A 93 5.43 6.15 3.04
N VAL A 94 5.46 5.60 1.83
CA VAL A 94 6.65 5.46 0.99
C VAL A 94 7.72 4.56 1.58
N ILE A 95 7.44 3.26 1.50
CA ILE A 95 8.35 2.17 1.11
C ILE A 95 7.69 0.93 1.69
N PHE A 96 7.00 0.18 0.85
CA PHE A 96 6.82 -1.24 1.12
C PHE A 96 7.85 -2.02 0.31
N SER A 97 8.20 -3.23 0.73
CA SER A 97 9.09 -4.09 -0.02
C SER A 97 8.76 -5.54 0.29
N TYR A 98 8.82 -6.38 -0.74
CA TYR A 98 8.73 -7.82 -0.57
C TYR A 98 10.02 -8.36 0.04
N SER A 99 9.90 -9.37 0.90
CA SER A 99 11.03 -10.23 1.23
C SER A 99 11.54 -10.93 -0.04
N PRO A 100 12.84 -11.28 -0.14
CA PRO A 100 13.39 -11.92 -1.34
C PRO A 100 12.70 -13.23 -1.73
N ASP A 101 12.18 -13.97 -0.74
CA ASP A 101 11.42 -15.20 -0.92
C ASP A 101 9.92 -14.97 -1.20
N GLY A 102 9.47 -13.71 -1.17
CA GLY A 102 8.09 -13.31 -1.39
C GLY A 102 7.12 -13.70 -0.29
N THR A 103 7.59 -14.11 0.89
CA THR A 103 6.72 -14.54 2.00
C THR A 103 6.22 -13.42 2.89
N ALA A 104 6.79 -12.22 2.77
CA ALA A 104 6.40 -11.06 3.56
C ALA A 104 6.44 -9.76 2.76
N ILE A 105 5.64 -8.80 3.21
CA ILE A 105 5.72 -7.39 2.83
C ILE A 105 6.06 -6.61 4.09
N VAL A 106 7.15 -5.84 4.03
CA VAL A 106 7.52 -4.87 5.05
C VAL A 106 7.10 -3.49 4.58
N PHE A 107 6.63 -2.63 5.48
CA PHE A 107 6.23 -1.28 5.16
C PHE A 107 6.37 -0.33 6.34
N SER A 108 6.53 0.96 6.05
CA SER A 108 6.50 2.02 7.05
C SER A 108 5.07 2.43 7.32
N SER A 109 4.68 2.56 8.60
CA SER A 109 3.40 3.12 8.95
C SER A 109 3.31 3.87 10.29
N GLY A 110 2.55 4.97 10.28
CA GLY A 110 2.19 5.77 11.44
C GLY A 110 0.88 5.37 12.13
N ARG A 111 0.29 4.24 11.73
CA ARG A 111 -0.90 3.69 12.38
C ARG A 111 -0.64 3.24 13.82
N ASP A 112 -1.72 3.08 14.59
CA ASP A 112 -1.69 2.58 15.97
C ASP A 112 -0.97 1.22 16.05
N LEU A 113 -0.18 1.02 17.10
CA LEU A 113 0.59 -0.20 17.32
C LEU A 113 -0.29 -1.43 17.61
N ASP A 114 -1.57 -1.24 17.95
CA ASP A 114 -2.57 -2.31 17.94
C ASP A 114 -3.16 -2.46 16.53
N PRO A 115 -2.87 -3.55 15.79
CA PRO A 115 -3.39 -3.77 14.43
C PRO A 115 -4.93 -3.85 14.36
N ALA A 116 -5.63 -4.01 15.50
CA ALA A 116 -7.09 -4.01 15.53
C ALA A 116 -7.69 -2.59 15.56
N VAL A 117 -6.86 -1.56 15.74
CA VAL A 117 -7.30 -0.17 15.86
C VAL A 117 -7.10 0.54 14.52
N ASP A 118 -8.21 0.96 13.91
CA ASP A 118 -8.20 1.90 12.79
C ASP A 118 -7.93 3.31 13.36
N GLY A 119 -6.68 3.74 13.33
CA GLY A 119 -6.24 5.00 13.91
C GLY A 119 -4.74 5.23 13.82
N ALA A 120 -4.32 6.41 14.26
CA ALA A 120 -2.91 6.79 14.35
C ALA A 120 -2.29 6.33 15.67
N ASN A 121 -0.96 6.33 15.74
CA ASN A 121 -0.23 6.17 17.00
C ASN A 121 -0.78 7.09 18.11
N THR A 122 -0.89 6.55 19.33
CA THR A 122 -1.38 7.26 20.51
C THR A 122 -0.24 7.50 21.52
N PRO A 123 0.07 8.76 21.91
CA PRO A 123 -0.49 10.02 21.37
C PRO A 123 -0.02 10.29 19.93
N PRO A 124 -0.78 11.06 19.13
CA PRO A 124 -0.38 11.42 17.77
C PRO A 124 0.97 12.15 17.78
N ASN A 125 1.99 11.54 17.18
CA ASN A 125 3.39 11.95 17.31
C ASN A 125 4.18 11.82 16.00
N ASN A 126 3.50 11.76 14.85
CA ASN A 126 4.07 11.59 13.50
C ASN A 126 5.09 10.43 13.34
N THR A 127 5.14 9.53 14.32
CA THR A 127 6.14 8.48 14.38
C THR A 127 5.76 7.36 13.43
N GLN A 128 6.72 6.98 12.59
CA GLN A 128 6.59 5.86 11.68
C GLN A 128 7.21 4.62 12.33
N ASN A 129 6.47 3.51 12.28
CA ASN A 129 6.95 2.21 12.68
C ASN A 129 7.11 1.31 11.47
N ILE A 130 8.02 0.35 11.55
CA ILE A 130 8.11 -0.70 10.54
C ILE A 130 7.10 -1.77 10.89
N TRP A 131 6.31 -2.15 9.90
CA TRP A 131 5.31 -3.19 9.97
C TRP A 131 5.63 -4.30 8.99
N ILE A 132 5.10 -5.48 9.28
CA ILE A 132 5.20 -6.65 8.43
C ILE A 132 3.83 -7.31 8.30
N MET A 133 3.54 -7.85 7.13
CA MET A 133 2.38 -8.70 6.85
C MET A 133 2.76 -9.76 5.81
N ASP A 134 1.92 -10.78 5.64
CA ASP A 134 2.03 -11.66 4.49
C ASP A 134 1.58 -10.96 3.19
N PRO A 135 1.93 -11.48 2.00
CA PRO A 135 1.52 -10.91 0.70
C PRO A 135 0.01 -10.82 0.45
N ASN A 136 -0.80 -11.46 1.28
CA ASN A 136 -2.26 -11.47 1.18
C ASN A 136 -2.90 -10.51 2.21
N GLY A 137 -2.11 -9.73 2.94
CA GLY A 137 -2.58 -8.76 3.94
C GLY A 137 -2.88 -9.36 5.32
N ASN A 138 -2.48 -10.61 5.59
CA ASN A 138 -2.70 -11.23 6.90
C ASN A 138 -1.49 -11.10 7.81
N GLY A 139 -1.72 -11.30 9.12
CA GLY A 139 -0.66 -11.38 10.12
C GLY A 139 0.06 -10.06 10.35
N GLU A 140 -0.63 -8.96 10.07
CA GLU A 140 -0.09 -7.62 10.22
C GLU A 140 0.35 -7.34 11.66
N MET A 141 1.60 -6.92 11.85
CA MET A 141 2.14 -6.56 13.16
C MET A 141 3.29 -5.55 13.06
N PRO A 142 3.50 -4.72 14.11
CA PRO A 142 4.62 -3.80 14.15
C PRO A 142 5.92 -4.54 14.53
N LEU A 143 6.97 -4.37 13.72
CA LEU A 143 8.34 -4.79 14.03
C LEU A 143 9.05 -3.79 14.95
N THR A 144 8.70 -2.51 14.87
CA THR A 144 9.19 -1.46 15.78
C THR A 144 8.05 -0.86 16.59
N ARG A 145 8.33 -0.35 17.79
CA ARG A 145 7.34 0.25 18.69
C ARG A 145 7.84 1.57 19.26
N LEU A 146 8.10 2.51 18.36
CA LEU A 146 8.52 3.86 18.68
C LEU A 146 7.31 4.68 19.11
N THR A 147 7.50 5.46 20.18
CA THR A 147 6.44 6.30 20.77
C THR A 147 6.88 7.76 20.99
N GLU A 148 8.12 8.11 20.65
CA GLU A 148 8.67 9.47 20.77
C GLU A 148 8.55 10.23 19.46
N ASP A 149 8.20 11.53 19.53
CA ASP A 149 8.09 12.43 18.38
C ASP A 149 9.40 12.47 17.57
N GLN A 150 9.29 12.44 16.24
CA GLN A 150 10.40 12.46 15.28
C GLN A 150 11.42 11.30 15.36
N ALA A 151 11.07 10.15 15.92
CA ALA A 151 11.94 8.99 15.84
C ALA A 151 12.13 8.55 14.36
N ASP A 152 13.41 8.49 13.92
CA ASP A 152 13.84 8.44 12.52
C ASP A 152 13.80 7.04 11.85
N ASN A 153 13.88 7.07 10.51
CA ASN A 153 13.76 5.96 9.55
C ASN A 153 14.66 4.74 9.80
N PHE A 154 14.14 3.55 9.46
CA PHE A 154 14.85 2.27 9.55
C PHE A 154 15.23 1.71 8.18
N VAL A 155 16.31 0.94 8.15
CA VAL A 155 16.67 0.04 7.04
C VAL A 155 16.69 -1.37 7.61
N LEU A 156 15.90 -2.28 7.05
CA LEU A 156 15.97 -3.70 7.41
C LEU A 156 17.18 -4.36 6.75
N TYR A 157 17.88 -5.18 7.51
CA TYR A 157 18.88 -6.12 7.00
C TYR A 157 18.38 -7.54 7.29
N GLY A 158 18.22 -8.36 6.25
CA GLY A 158 17.89 -9.77 6.41
C GLY A 158 19.11 -10.53 6.90
N ASN A 159 18.96 -11.36 7.93
CA ASN A 159 19.97 -12.35 8.28
C ASN A 159 19.75 -13.59 7.40
N ASP A 160 20.84 -14.05 6.77
CA ASP A 160 20.93 -15.28 5.98
C ASP A 160 20.44 -16.54 6.73
#